data_AF-A0AAD7CBZ7-F1
#
_entry.id   AF-A0AAD7CBZ7-F1
#
_cell.length_a   1.000
_cell.length_b   1.000
_cell.length_c   1.000
_cell.angle_alpha   90.00
_cell.angle_beta   90.00
_cell.angle_gamma   90.00
#
_symmetry.space_group_name_H-M   'P 1'
#
loop_
_entity.id
_entity.type
_entity.pdbx_description
1 polymer ?
#
loop_
_entity_poly.entity_id
_entity_poly.type
_entity_poly.pdbx_seq_one_letter_code
_entity_poly.pdbx_strand_id
1 'polypeptide(L)'
;MINIDVLEPGLVQDVVKILSAALDTEKDKVRGLESRIRRDSEALGLAETTILRLTQQMEAKDAAMRTIRLKLVDSEVQGAAFHANGVHLQSQIKSLSATNEDIQSKLRDRDAQLQSTEAKLQSLQSELQAARDRNAALESENQGLLEQRDYAIDSLAQRLVSDVIREEEIATAAREMAKASAADSLGDVDLELESFNSKVPLPNSTPKQIPGMIPIPRPTVAQRKKERERYFAHMGGLPLPSAGRPLFDDLKPIAKLGSYDWFKHDIAMRWRSVWCDNNARIHAIVFAPTHVYSGPDGRWVENQSMGAYCGRGRLVEYFATGRKDFVYYAGTYVVHSLRDVHPPGGVIPTDVSDHAIYLQTGLAESEQQKVKECPFFPDGHIRTECFGLQCVGFNHELYRVLRERYERDTGVASTLDAGTKRKAGEEGLDERKIKDIKRELE
;
A
#
# COMPACT_ATOMS: atom_id res chain seq x y z
N MET A 1 -59.99 33.98 112.95
CA MET A 1 -59.27 34.19 114.22
C MET A 1 -60.24 33.89 115.34
N ILE A 2 -60.09 32.74 116.00
CA ILE A 2 -60.84 32.42 117.23
C ILE A 2 -59.96 32.92 118.37
N ASN A 3 -60.53 33.68 119.32
CA ASN A 3 -59.81 34.21 120.47
C ASN A 3 -59.69 33.10 121.52
N ILE A 4 -58.48 32.56 121.71
CA ILE A 4 -58.22 31.31 122.46
C ILE A 4 -58.26 31.52 123.98
N ASP A 5 -58.23 32.77 124.44
CA ASP A 5 -58.07 33.14 125.87
C ASP A 5 -59.33 32.96 126.75
N VAL A 6 -60.44 32.43 126.22
CA VAL A 6 -61.72 32.27 126.96
C VAL A 6 -62.19 30.80 127.03
N LEU A 7 -61.40 29.86 126.53
CA LEU A 7 -61.79 28.45 126.48
C LEU A 7 -61.31 27.70 127.71
N GLU A 8 -62.20 26.99 128.40
CA GLU A 8 -61.82 26.08 129.48
C GLU A 8 -60.76 25.08 128.98
N PRO A 9 -59.75 24.73 129.80
CA PRO A 9 -58.62 23.88 129.38
C PRO A 9 -59.04 22.58 128.68
N GLY A 10 -60.19 22.00 129.05
CA GLY A 10 -60.75 20.81 128.41
C GLY A 10 -61.25 21.05 126.98
N LEU A 11 -61.89 22.19 126.70
CA LEU A 11 -62.42 22.52 125.37
C LEU A 11 -61.29 22.82 124.36
N VAL A 12 -60.21 23.46 124.82
CA VAL A 12 -58.99 23.65 124.01
C VAL A 12 -58.40 22.30 123.60
N GLN A 13 -58.39 21.33 124.51
CA GLN A 13 -57.86 20.00 124.24
C GLN A 13 -58.70 19.23 123.21
N ASP A 14 -60.03 19.37 123.24
CA ASP A 14 -60.93 18.75 122.28
C ASP A 14 -60.89 19.42 120.90
N VAL A 15 -60.79 20.75 120.85
CA VAL A 15 -60.59 21.49 119.59
C VAL A 15 -59.25 21.13 118.95
N VAL A 16 -58.18 21.01 119.75
CA VAL A 16 -56.86 20.55 119.25
C VAL A 16 -56.92 19.11 118.75
N LYS A 17 -57.67 18.21 119.41
CA LYS A 17 -57.87 16.84 118.92
C LYS A 17 -58.63 16.80 117.60
N ILE A 18 -59.71 17.56 117.47
CA ILE A 18 -60.53 17.64 116.25
C ILE A 18 -59.71 18.22 115.09
N LEU A 19 -58.97 19.31 115.34
CA LEU A 19 -58.11 19.94 114.33
C LEU A 19 -56.94 19.03 113.94
N SER A 20 -56.33 18.32 114.89
CA SER A 20 -55.29 17.31 114.58
C SER A 20 -55.85 16.17 113.73
N ALA A 21 -57.03 15.62 114.08
CA ALA A 21 -57.66 14.57 113.28
C ALA A 21 -58.05 15.03 111.87
N ALA A 22 -58.56 16.27 111.73
CA ALA A 22 -58.85 16.87 110.44
C ALA A 22 -57.57 17.12 109.62
N LEU A 23 -56.51 17.59 110.26
CA LEU A 23 -55.20 17.79 109.64
C LEU A 23 -54.58 16.47 109.18
N ASP A 24 -54.69 15.40 109.97
CA ASP A 24 -54.21 14.07 109.60
C ASP A 24 -55.02 13.48 108.44
N THR A 25 -56.35 13.71 108.41
CA THR A 25 -57.21 13.32 107.29
C THR A 25 -56.82 14.05 105.99
N GLU A 26 -56.54 15.36 106.05
CA GLU A 26 -56.08 16.11 104.89
C GLU A 26 -54.66 15.72 104.46
N LYS A 27 -53.75 15.44 105.40
CA LYS A 27 -52.43 14.88 105.09
C LYS A 27 -52.53 13.52 104.38
N ASP A 28 -53.48 12.68 104.75
CA ASP A 28 -53.71 11.39 104.10
C ASP A 28 -54.29 11.55 102.69
N LYS A 29 -55.21 12.51 102.49
CA LYS A 29 -55.68 12.89 101.14
C LYS A 29 -54.55 13.42 100.26
N VAL A 30 -53.71 14.30 100.80
CA VAL A 30 -52.52 14.84 100.09
C VAL A 30 -51.57 13.70 99.72
N ARG A 31 -51.23 12.80 100.65
CA ARG A 31 -50.40 11.61 100.37
C ARG A 31 -51.02 10.71 99.30
N GLY A 32 -52.35 10.54 99.30
CA GLY A 32 -53.08 9.80 98.27
C GLY A 32 -53.00 10.47 96.90
N LEU A 33 -53.12 11.80 96.83
CA LEU A 33 -52.98 12.58 95.60
C LEU A 33 -51.54 12.55 95.08
N GLU A 34 -50.53 12.72 95.93
CA GLU A 34 -49.11 12.58 95.57
C GLU A 34 -48.80 11.20 94.99
N SER A 35 -49.35 10.13 95.59
CA SER A 35 -49.18 8.76 95.11
C SER A 35 -49.89 8.51 93.77
N ARG A 36 -50.99 9.21 93.48
CA ARG A 36 -51.64 9.19 92.15
C ARG A 36 -50.82 9.97 91.13
N ILE A 37 -50.41 11.19 91.46
CA ILE A 37 -49.57 12.04 90.59
C ILE A 37 -48.28 11.32 90.22
N ARG A 38 -47.62 10.63 91.18
CA ARG A 38 -46.43 9.83 90.90
C ARG A 38 -46.71 8.71 89.89
N ARG A 39 -47.77 7.93 90.09
CA ARG A 39 -48.16 6.85 89.17
C ARG A 39 -48.53 7.37 87.78
N ASP A 40 -49.26 8.47 87.71
CA ASP A 40 -49.66 9.10 86.44
C ASP A 40 -48.43 9.66 85.70
N SER A 41 -47.46 10.24 86.42
CA SER A 41 -46.18 10.71 85.87
C SER A 41 -45.31 9.55 85.36
N GLU A 42 -45.23 8.44 86.10
CA GLU A 42 -44.55 7.22 85.66
C GLU A 42 -45.22 6.61 84.41
N ALA A 43 -46.56 6.56 84.38
CA ALA A 43 -47.33 6.10 83.24
C ALA A 43 -47.14 7.01 82.01
N LEU A 44 -47.06 8.33 82.21
CA LEU A 44 -46.78 9.30 81.16
C LEU A 44 -45.36 9.08 80.59
N GLY A 45 -44.35 8.90 81.44
CA GLY A 45 -42.98 8.60 81.00
C GLY A 45 -42.88 7.28 80.22
N LEU A 46 -43.61 6.24 80.63
CA LEU A 46 -43.74 4.99 79.88
C LEU A 46 -44.43 5.19 78.52
N ALA A 47 -45.45 6.05 78.45
CA ALA A 47 -46.13 6.38 77.20
C ALA A 47 -45.21 7.17 76.25
N GLU A 48 -44.49 8.17 76.75
CA GLU A 48 -43.54 8.97 75.96
C GLU A 48 -42.41 8.10 75.39
N THR A 49 -41.82 7.23 76.21
CA THR A 49 -40.78 6.28 75.75
C THR A 49 -41.33 5.29 74.72
N THR A 50 -42.59 4.85 74.87
CA THR A 50 -43.25 3.98 73.89
C THR A 50 -43.50 4.70 72.58
N ILE A 51 -43.99 5.94 72.62
CA ILE A 51 -44.20 6.79 71.42
C ILE A 51 -42.87 7.01 70.71
N LEU A 52 -41.81 7.39 71.43
CA LEU A 52 -40.49 7.61 70.84
C LEU A 52 -39.95 6.36 70.14
N ARG A 53 -40.12 5.18 70.77
CA ARG A 53 -39.74 3.89 70.19
C ARG A 53 -40.54 3.58 68.91
N LEU A 54 -41.85 3.85 68.90
CA LEU A 54 -42.69 3.63 67.73
C LEU A 54 -42.34 4.59 66.59
N THR A 55 -42.06 5.86 66.88
CA THR A 55 -41.59 6.84 65.89
C THR A 55 -40.28 6.38 65.25
N GLN A 56 -39.30 5.96 66.05
CA GLN A 56 -38.04 5.40 65.53
C GLN A 56 -38.26 4.15 64.66
N GLN A 57 -39.21 3.28 65.05
CA GLN A 57 -39.57 2.11 64.23
C GLN A 57 -40.24 2.50 62.91
N MET A 58 -41.09 3.52 62.90
CA MET A 58 -41.71 4.05 61.69
C MET A 58 -40.67 4.67 60.76
N GLU A 59 -39.78 5.51 61.28
CA GLU A 59 -38.69 6.12 60.50
C GLU A 59 -37.76 5.05 59.90
N ALA A 60 -37.41 4.02 60.67
CA ALA A 60 -36.61 2.90 60.18
C ALA A 60 -37.32 2.11 59.07
N LYS A 61 -38.63 1.89 59.19
CA LYS A 61 -39.44 1.23 58.15
C LYS A 61 -39.54 2.09 56.89
N ASP A 62 -39.74 3.40 57.04
CA ASP A 62 -39.80 4.33 55.91
C ASP A 62 -38.46 4.40 55.18
N ALA A 63 -37.34 4.43 55.92
CA ALA A 63 -36.00 4.35 55.35
C ALA A 63 -35.80 3.04 54.56
N ALA A 64 -36.18 1.89 55.13
CA ALA A 64 -36.08 0.60 54.45
C ALA A 64 -36.95 0.55 53.18
N MET A 65 -38.18 1.09 53.23
CA MET A 65 -39.06 1.17 52.07
C MET A 65 -38.49 2.06 50.96
N ARG A 66 -37.85 3.20 51.30
CA ARG A 66 -37.14 4.03 50.32
C ARG A 66 -36.00 3.26 49.66
N THR A 67 -35.20 2.54 50.45
CA THR A 67 -34.12 1.70 49.90
C THR A 67 -34.63 0.61 48.96
N ILE A 68 -35.75 -0.05 49.31
CA ILE A 68 -36.37 -1.07 48.44
C ILE A 68 -36.86 -0.43 47.13
N ARG A 69 -37.53 0.73 47.19
CA ARG A 69 -37.99 1.44 46.00
C ARG A 69 -36.83 1.83 45.08
N LEU A 70 -35.73 2.35 45.64
CA LEU A 70 -34.53 2.69 44.86
C LEU A 70 -33.95 1.45 44.16
N LYS A 71 -33.83 0.31 44.87
CA LYS A 71 -33.36 -0.95 44.27
C LYS A 71 -34.28 -1.48 43.17
N LEU A 72 -35.59 -1.27 43.30
CA LEU A 72 -36.56 -1.69 42.28
C LEU A 72 -36.40 -0.85 41.00
N VAL A 73 -36.25 0.47 41.14
CA VAL A 73 -35.98 1.39 40.02
C VAL A 73 -34.65 1.03 39.33
N ASP A 74 -33.59 0.76 40.10
CA ASP A 74 -32.30 0.33 39.53
C ASP A 74 -32.44 -0.96 38.71
N SER A 75 -33.25 -1.92 39.17
CA SER A 75 -33.51 -3.17 38.44
C SER A 75 -34.29 -2.94 37.15
N GLU A 76 -35.26 -2.02 37.13
CA GLU A 76 -36.01 -1.65 35.92
C GLU A 76 -35.11 -0.97 34.89
N VAL A 77 -34.25 -0.05 35.34
CA VAL A 77 -33.25 0.61 34.48
C VAL A 77 -32.27 -0.40 33.89
N GLN A 78 -31.79 -1.35 34.70
CA GLN A 78 -30.95 -2.44 34.19
C GLN A 78 -31.69 -3.30 33.15
N GLY A 79 -32.95 -3.66 33.40
CA GLY A 79 -33.78 -4.41 32.45
C GLY A 79 -33.96 -3.68 31.11
N ALA A 80 -34.21 -2.37 31.14
CA ALA A 80 -34.31 -1.55 29.93
C ALA A 80 -32.98 -1.48 29.16
N ALA A 81 -31.85 -1.35 29.87
CA ALA A 81 -30.52 -1.37 29.26
C ALA A 81 -30.21 -2.73 28.59
N PHE A 82 -30.57 -3.85 29.22
CA PHE A 82 -30.46 -5.18 28.62
C PHE A 82 -31.32 -5.33 27.37
N HIS A 83 -32.55 -4.82 27.37
CA HIS A 83 -33.41 -4.84 26.19
C HIS A 83 -32.84 -4.00 25.03
N ALA A 84 -32.36 -2.79 25.32
CA ALA A 84 -31.72 -1.92 24.32
C ALA A 84 -30.47 -2.58 23.70
N ASN A 85 -29.63 -3.22 24.53
CA ASN A 85 -28.49 -4.00 24.07
C ASN A 85 -28.93 -5.19 23.20
N GLY A 86 -30.00 -5.88 23.57
CA GLY A 86 -30.57 -6.97 22.76
C GLY A 86 -31.01 -6.51 21.37
N VAL A 87 -31.71 -5.37 21.29
CA VAL A 87 -32.14 -4.76 20.01
C VAL A 87 -30.93 -4.35 19.17
N HIS A 88 -29.91 -3.75 19.79
CA HIS A 88 -28.67 -3.37 19.10
C HIS A 88 -27.95 -4.59 18.51
N LEU A 89 -27.76 -5.66 19.31
CA LEU A 89 -27.16 -6.91 18.84
C LEU A 89 -27.96 -7.54 17.70
N GLN A 90 -29.29 -7.52 17.78
CA GLN A 90 -30.14 -8.04 16.70
C GLN A 90 -29.98 -7.24 15.39
N SER A 91 -29.83 -5.91 15.48
CA SER A 91 -29.53 -5.05 14.34
C SER A 91 -28.15 -5.36 13.73
N GLN A 92 -27.13 -5.55 14.58
CA GLN A 92 -25.79 -5.96 14.13
C GLN A 92 -25.82 -7.32 13.42
N ILE A 93 -26.54 -8.32 13.98
CA ILE A 93 -26.70 -9.64 13.36
C ILE A 93 -27.35 -9.53 11.97
N LYS A 94 -28.40 -8.71 11.82
CA LYS A 94 -29.04 -8.47 10.50
C LYS A 94 -28.07 -7.85 9.50
N SER A 95 -27.30 -6.85 9.92
CA SER A 95 -26.30 -6.18 9.08
C SER A 95 -25.19 -7.15 8.63
N LEU A 96 -24.69 -7.99 9.55
CA LEU A 96 -23.70 -9.02 9.25
C LEU A 96 -24.25 -10.09 8.31
N SER A 97 -25.51 -10.51 8.48
CA SER A 97 -26.16 -11.48 7.58
C SER A 97 -26.25 -10.94 6.16
N ALA A 98 -26.69 -9.69 5.98
CA ALA A 98 -26.78 -9.05 4.66
C ALA A 98 -25.39 -8.92 4.00
N THR A 99 -24.37 -8.57 4.79
CA THR A 99 -22.98 -8.49 4.30
C THR A 99 -22.47 -9.87 3.85
N ASN A 100 -22.81 -10.93 4.58
CA ASN A 100 -22.43 -12.30 4.24
C ASN A 100 -23.11 -12.77 2.93
N GLU A 101 -24.38 -12.43 2.72
CA GLU A 101 -25.09 -12.71 1.46
C GLU A 101 -24.46 -12.00 0.26
N ASP A 102 -24.07 -10.73 0.40
CA ASP A 102 -23.35 -9.97 -0.63
C ASP A 102 -21.98 -10.61 -0.96
N ILE A 103 -21.23 -11.03 0.06
CA ILE A 103 -19.95 -11.74 -0.11
C ILE A 103 -20.16 -13.06 -0.86
N GLN A 104 -21.17 -13.85 -0.49
CA GLN A 104 -21.49 -15.10 -1.19
C GLN A 104 -21.95 -14.89 -2.63
N SER A 105 -22.64 -13.80 -2.94
CA SER A 105 -22.97 -13.43 -4.32
C SER A 105 -21.70 -13.13 -5.12
N LYS A 106 -20.82 -12.28 -4.58
CA LYS A 106 -19.55 -11.92 -5.24
C LYS A 106 -18.63 -13.13 -5.46
N LEU A 107 -18.60 -14.08 -4.52
CA LEU A 107 -17.85 -15.33 -4.69
C LEU A 107 -18.37 -16.16 -5.86
N ARG A 108 -19.70 -16.32 -5.97
CA ARG A 108 -20.31 -17.03 -7.10
C ARG A 108 -20.01 -16.37 -8.45
N ASP A 109 -20.06 -15.03 -8.52
CA ASP A 109 -19.71 -14.29 -9.73
C ASP A 109 -18.25 -14.48 -10.13
N ARG A 110 -17.33 -14.49 -9.14
CA ARG A 110 -15.90 -14.75 -9.39
C ARG A 110 -15.64 -16.18 -9.82
N ASP A 111 -16.33 -17.16 -9.25
CA ASP A 111 -16.21 -18.57 -9.67
C ASP A 111 -16.66 -18.75 -11.13
N ALA A 112 -17.77 -18.10 -11.52
CA ALA A 112 -18.24 -18.11 -12.91
C ALA A 112 -17.22 -17.44 -13.86
N GLN A 113 -16.59 -16.34 -13.44
CA GLN A 113 -15.51 -15.69 -14.20
C GLN A 113 -14.29 -16.60 -14.34
N LEU A 114 -13.88 -17.28 -13.25
CA LEU A 114 -12.76 -18.23 -13.27
C LEU A 114 -13.02 -19.38 -14.26
N GLN A 115 -14.19 -20.01 -14.18
CA GLN A 115 -14.58 -21.07 -15.13
C GLN A 115 -14.56 -20.57 -16.58
N SER A 116 -15.03 -19.34 -16.83
CA SER A 116 -14.97 -18.72 -18.16
C SER A 116 -13.52 -18.52 -18.64
N THR A 117 -12.62 -18.06 -17.76
CA THR A 117 -11.20 -17.89 -18.11
C THR A 117 -10.48 -19.22 -18.32
N GLU A 118 -10.81 -20.26 -17.55
CA GLU A 118 -10.27 -21.61 -17.73
C GLU A 118 -10.67 -22.19 -19.07
N ALA A 119 -11.94 -22.05 -19.47
CA ALA A 119 -12.42 -22.47 -20.79
C ALA A 119 -11.68 -21.75 -21.93
N LYS A 120 -11.43 -20.44 -21.80
CA LYS A 120 -10.63 -19.68 -22.78
C LYS A 120 -9.18 -20.16 -22.85
N LEU A 121 -8.56 -20.46 -21.71
CA LEU A 121 -7.20 -20.99 -21.67
C LEU A 121 -7.10 -22.36 -22.35
N GLN A 122 -8.08 -23.25 -22.13
CA GLN A 122 -8.14 -24.54 -22.81
C GLN A 122 -8.31 -24.39 -24.34
N SER A 123 -9.12 -23.44 -24.79
CA SER A 123 -9.26 -23.10 -26.21
C SER A 123 -7.93 -22.64 -26.81
N LEU A 124 -7.25 -21.68 -26.16
CA LEU A 124 -5.96 -21.16 -26.63
C LEU A 124 -4.85 -22.23 -26.62
N GLN A 125 -4.86 -23.14 -25.64
CA GLN A 125 -3.93 -24.28 -25.63
C GLN A 125 -4.16 -25.21 -26.82
N SER A 126 -5.42 -25.46 -27.17
CA SER A 126 -5.78 -26.27 -28.33
C SER A 126 -5.37 -25.60 -29.65
N GLU A 127 -5.60 -24.29 -29.78
CA GLU A 127 -5.17 -23.50 -30.94
C GLU A 127 -3.64 -23.47 -31.08
N LEU A 128 -2.91 -23.30 -29.98
CA LEU A 128 -1.45 -23.33 -29.98
C LEU A 128 -0.90 -24.69 -30.41
N GLN A 129 -1.54 -25.78 -29.97
CA GLN A 129 -1.16 -27.12 -30.39
C GLN A 129 -1.40 -27.32 -31.89
N ALA A 130 -2.56 -26.91 -32.40
CA ALA A 130 -2.84 -26.97 -33.84
C ALA A 130 -1.85 -26.13 -34.68
N ALA A 131 -1.42 -24.98 -34.17
CA ALA A 131 -0.41 -24.15 -34.81
C ALA A 131 0.98 -24.83 -34.83
N ARG A 132 1.36 -25.51 -33.75
CA ARG A 132 2.60 -26.30 -33.69
C ARG A 132 2.59 -27.44 -34.69
N ASP A 133 1.49 -28.19 -34.76
CA ASP A 133 1.34 -29.30 -35.70
C ASP A 133 1.41 -28.80 -37.16
N ARG A 134 0.82 -27.64 -37.45
CA ARG A 134 0.91 -27.00 -38.76
C ARG A 134 2.33 -26.56 -39.11
N ASN A 135 3.07 -25.98 -38.16
CA ASN A 135 4.45 -25.60 -38.38
C ASN A 135 5.35 -26.82 -38.63
N ALA A 136 5.16 -27.90 -37.88
CA ALA A 136 5.89 -29.14 -38.10
C ALA A 136 5.62 -29.73 -39.50
N ALA A 137 4.38 -29.65 -39.98
CA ALA A 137 4.04 -30.07 -41.35
C ALA A 137 4.75 -29.21 -42.41
N LEU A 138 4.78 -27.88 -42.22
CA LEU A 138 5.49 -26.96 -43.12
C LEU A 138 7.02 -27.14 -43.10
N GLU A 139 7.60 -27.43 -41.94
CA GLU A 139 9.03 -27.76 -41.82
C GLU A 139 9.35 -29.04 -42.59
N SER A 140 8.51 -30.07 -42.48
CA SER A 140 8.65 -31.30 -43.25
C SER A 140 8.50 -31.07 -44.76
N GLU A 141 7.57 -30.22 -45.18
CA GLU A 141 7.38 -29.87 -46.60
C GLU A 141 8.59 -29.10 -47.15
N ASN A 142 9.09 -28.11 -46.41
CA ASN A 142 10.28 -27.34 -46.78
C ASN A 142 11.53 -28.23 -46.89
N GLN A 143 11.69 -29.19 -45.98
CA GLN A 143 12.79 -30.16 -46.05
C GLN A 143 12.71 -30.99 -47.34
N GLY A 144 11.51 -31.47 -47.71
CA GLY A 144 11.31 -32.19 -48.97
C GLY A 144 11.61 -31.34 -50.21
N LEU A 145 11.26 -30.05 -50.20
CA LEU A 145 11.59 -29.12 -51.29
C LEU A 145 13.09 -28.84 -51.40
N LEU A 146 13.80 -28.76 -50.27
CA LEU A 146 15.26 -28.61 -50.25
C LEU A 146 15.94 -29.84 -50.85
N GLU A 147 15.51 -31.04 -50.48
CA GLU A 147 16.04 -32.29 -51.05
C GLU A 147 15.78 -32.39 -52.56
N GLN A 148 14.59 -31.99 -53.03
CA GLN A 148 14.30 -31.91 -54.47
C GLN A 148 15.18 -30.91 -55.20
N ARG A 149 15.42 -29.73 -54.60
CA ARG A 149 16.30 -28.70 -55.16
C ARG A 149 17.73 -29.22 -55.28
N ASP A 150 18.25 -29.83 -54.23
CA ASP A 150 19.63 -30.33 -54.20
C ASP A 150 19.82 -31.46 -55.22
N TYR A 151 18.84 -32.37 -55.35
CA TYR A 151 18.83 -33.37 -56.43
C TYR A 151 18.85 -32.74 -57.84
N ALA A 152 18.08 -31.67 -58.06
CA ALA A 152 18.06 -30.99 -59.35
C ALA A 152 19.40 -30.29 -59.65
N ILE A 153 20.04 -29.68 -58.64
CA ILE A 153 21.37 -29.09 -58.77
C ILE A 153 22.40 -30.16 -59.15
N ASP A 154 22.41 -31.29 -58.47
CA ASP A 154 23.33 -32.39 -58.76
C ASP A 154 23.14 -32.94 -60.18
N SER A 155 21.88 -33.10 -60.62
CA SER A 155 21.57 -33.53 -61.98
C SER A 155 22.06 -32.53 -63.04
N LEU A 156 21.89 -31.23 -62.80
CA LEU A 156 22.40 -30.18 -63.70
C LEU A 156 23.93 -30.14 -63.72
N ALA A 157 24.58 -30.29 -62.57
CA ALA A 157 26.03 -30.34 -62.47
C ALA A 157 26.60 -31.52 -63.26
N GLN A 158 26.00 -32.71 -63.15
CA GLN A 158 26.39 -33.90 -63.93
C GLN A 158 26.24 -33.68 -65.44
N ARG A 159 25.17 -33.02 -65.89
CA ARG A 159 25.00 -32.65 -67.30
C ARG A 159 26.07 -31.68 -67.77
N LEU A 160 26.33 -30.63 -66.99
CA LEU A 160 27.36 -29.63 -67.32
C LEU A 160 28.75 -30.27 -67.44
N VAL A 161 29.11 -31.15 -66.52
CA VAL A 161 30.37 -31.91 -66.59
C VAL A 161 30.42 -32.75 -67.88
N SER A 162 29.33 -33.41 -68.23
CA SER A 162 29.25 -34.21 -69.46
C SER A 162 29.38 -33.36 -70.73
N ASP A 163 28.76 -32.17 -70.74
CA ASP A 163 28.85 -31.23 -71.85
C ASP A 163 30.28 -30.67 -72.00
N VAL A 164 30.94 -30.32 -70.89
CA VAL A 164 32.35 -29.87 -70.89
C VAL A 164 33.28 -30.95 -71.44
N ILE A 165 33.12 -32.21 -71.01
CA ILE A 165 33.91 -33.33 -71.54
C ILE A 165 33.71 -33.45 -73.06
N ARG A 166 32.46 -33.37 -73.53
CA ARG A 166 32.14 -33.45 -74.96
C ARG A 166 32.75 -32.30 -75.75
N GLU A 167 32.70 -31.07 -75.22
CA GLU A 167 33.34 -29.91 -75.85
C GLU A 167 34.87 -30.07 -75.91
N GLU A 168 35.49 -30.62 -74.88
CA GLU A 168 36.93 -30.90 -74.84
C GLU A 168 37.33 -32.00 -75.83
N GLU A 169 36.52 -33.05 -75.99
CA GLU A 169 36.70 -34.07 -77.02
C GLU A 169 36.61 -33.47 -78.44
N ILE A 170 35.60 -32.63 -78.71
CA ILE A 170 35.45 -31.92 -80.00
C ILE A 170 36.65 -31.01 -80.26
N ALA A 171 37.06 -30.23 -79.25
CA ALA A 171 38.22 -29.34 -79.35
C ALA A 171 39.52 -30.11 -79.61
N THR A 172 39.68 -31.28 -78.99
CA THR A 172 40.84 -32.15 -79.19
C THR A 172 40.85 -32.71 -80.62
N ALA A 173 39.73 -33.22 -81.11
CA ALA A 173 39.59 -33.68 -82.50
C ALA A 173 39.88 -32.55 -83.51
N ALA A 174 39.39 -31.33 -83.25
CA ALA A 174 39.69 -30.16 -84.08
C ALA A 174 41.19 -29.81 -84.08
N ARG A 175 41.88 -29.90 -82.94
CA ARG A 175 43.34 -29.70 -82.86
C ARG A 175 44.10 -30.76 -83.64
N GLU A 176 43.67 -32.03 -83.59
CA GLU A 176 44.31 -33.10 -84.36
C GLU A 176 44.13 -32.89 -85.87
N MET A 177 42.93 -32.50 -86.32
CA MET A 177 42.71 -32.11 -87.72
C MET A 177 43.54 -30.90 -88.13
N ALA A 178 43.66 -29.88 -87.27
CA ALA A 178 44.50 -28.72 -87.53
C ALA A 178 46.00 -29.10 -87.59
N LYS A 179 46.48 -30.01 -86.73
CA LYS A 179 47.85 -30.54 -86.80
C LYS A 179 48.09 -31.34 -88.08
N ALA A 180 47.12 -32.16 -88.50
CA ALA A 180 47.20 -32.87 -89.78
C ALA A 180 47.25 -31.91 -90.98
N SER A 181 46.55 -30.77 -90.89
CA SER A 181 46.61 -29.68 -91.89
C SER A 181 47.90 -28.85 -91.81
N ALA A 182 48.48 -28.67 -90.62
CA ALA A 182 49.72 -27.91 -90.43
C ALA A 182 50.99 -28.71 -90.75
N ALA A 183 50.91 -30.05 -90.78
CA ALA A 183 51.99 -30.91 -91.24
C ALA A 183 52.34 -30.74 -92.74
N ASP A 184 51.50 -30.04 -93.51
CA ASP A 184 51.75 -29.67 -94.92
C ASP A 184 52.33 -28.25 -95.08
N SER A 185 52.62 -27.55 -93.98
CA SER A 185 53.22 -26.21 -93.99
C SER A 185 54.15 -26.02 -92.80
N LEU A 186 55.38 -26.51 -92.94
CA LEU A 186 56.50 -26.25 -92.04
C LEU A 186 56.81 -24.75 -91.95
N GLY A 187 56.88 -24.25 -90.72
CA GLY A 187 57.40 -22.93 -90.38
C GLY A 187 57.40 -22.71 -88.87
N ASP A 188 58.54 -23.02 -88.25
CA ASP A 188 58.91 -22.81 -86.84
C ASP A 188 58.42 -21.48 -86.25
N VAL A 189 57.75 -21.52 -85.08
CA VAL A 189 57.91 -20.52 -84.02
C VAL A 189 57.64 -21.16 -82.66
N ASP A 190 58.72 -21.43 -81.93
CA ASP A 190 58.76 -21.55 -80.46
C ASP A 190 58.37 -20.21 -79.84
N LEU A 191 57.47 -20.19 -78.84
CA LEU A 191 57.43 -19.11 -77.87
C LEU A 191 56.85 -19.56 -76.51
N GLU A 192 57.68 -19.30 -75.50
CA GLU A 192 57.56 -19.54 -74.08
C GLU A 192 56.30 -18.93 -73.44
N LEU A 193 55.66 -19.67 -72.52
CA LEU A 193 54.74 -19.08 -71.55
C LEU A 193 54.76 -19.86 -70.23
N GLU A 194 55.81 -19.63 -69.44
CA GLU A 194 55.85 -19.96 -68.02
C GLU A 194 56.03 -18.69 -67.16
N SER A 195 55.48 -18.76 -65.94
CA SER A 195 55.64 -17.84 -64.81
C SER A 195 54.61 -16.70 -64.68
N PHE A 196 53.41 -17.06 -64.21
CA PHE A 196 52.62 -16.18 -63.35
C PHE A 196 52.10 -16.99 -62.16
N ASN A 197 53.01 -17.31 -61.22
CA ASN A 197 52.61 -17.80 -59.91
C ASN A 197 53.46 -17.19 -58.80
N SER A 198 52.76 -16.80 -57.73
CA SER A 198 53.24 -16.38 -56.41
C SER A 198 53.47 -14.87 -56.16
N LYS A 199 52.51 -14.26 -55.45
CA LYS A 199 52.70 -13.49 -54.20
C LYS A 199 51.37 -12.88 -53.77
N VAL A 200 50.67 -13.57 -52.87
CA VAL A 200 49.59 -12.97 -52.05
C VAL A 200 50.08 -12.94 -50.60
N PRO A 201 50.33 -11.76 -49.99
CA PRO A 201 50.71 -11.66 -48.60
C PRO A 201 49.47 -11.67 -47.68
N LEU A 202 49.53 -12.45 -46.60
CA LEU A 202 48.57 -12.45 -45.50
C LEU A 202 48.75 -11.20 -44.61
N PRO A 203 47.68 -10.48 -44.21
CA PRO A 203 47.79 -9.30 -43.37
C PRO A 203 47.78 -9.62 -41.87
N ASN A 204 48.74 -9.03 -41.16
CA ASN A 204 48.81 -8.94 -39.70
C ASN A 204 47.58 -8.21 -39.13
N SER A 205 46.89 -8.86 -38.19
CA SER A 205 45.71 -8.35 -37.50
C SER A 205 46.07 -7.63 -36.20
N THR A 206 46.38 -6.33 -36.31
CA THR A 206 46.13 -5.39 -35.20
C THR A 206 44.65 -4.99 -35.30
N PRO A 207 43.85 -5.00 -34.22
CA PRO A 207 42.46 -4.55 -34.27
C PRO A 207 42.46 -3.04 -34.59
N LYS A 208 42.33 -2.73 -35.89
CA LYS A 208 42.06 -1.38 -36.36
C LYS A 208 40.74 -0.95 -35.72
N GLN A 209 40.79 0.16 -34.98
CA GLN A 209 39.62 0.97 -34.67
C GLN A 209 38.75 1.01 -35.92
N ILE A 210 37.51 0.53 -35.83
CA ILE A 210 36.58 0.46 -36.95
C ILE A 210 36.43 1.90 -37.50
N PRO A 211 37.07 2.24 -38.64
CA PRO A 211 36.96 3.58 -39.19
C PRO A 211 35.58 3.65 -39.83
N GLY A 212 34.68 4.47 -39.27
CA GLY A 212 33.37 4.69 -39.86
C GLY A 212 32.16 4.52 -38.95
N MET A 213 32.31 4.49 -37.62
CA MET A 213 31.13 4.75 -36.77
C MET A 213 30.67 6.19 -37.02
N ILE A 214 29.61 6.32 -37.83
CA ILE A 214 28.92 7.58 -38.06
C ILE A 214 28.48 8.11 -36.69
N PRO A 215 28.91 9.32 -36.29
CA PRO A 215 28.49 9.91 -35.03
C PRO A 215 26.96 9.94 -34.99
N ILE A 216 26.36 9.21 -34.05
CA ILE A 216 24.91 9.27 -33.87
C ILE A 216 24.59 10.69 -33.37
N PRO A 217 23.82 11.49 -34.13
CA PRO A 217 23.52 12.85 -33.72
C PRO A 217 22.75 12.83 -32.40
N ARG A 218 23.15 13.70 -31.46
CA ARG A 218 22.44 13.85 -30.18
C ARG A 218 20.98 14.24 -30.45
N PRO A 219 20.00 13.63 -29.76
CA PRO A 219 18.62 14.04 -29.94
C PRO A 219 18.42 15.49 -29.54
N THR A 220 17.73 16.21 -30.42
CA THR A 220 17.30 17.58 -30.20
C THR A 220 16.30 17.66 -29.04
N VAL A 221 16.19 18.83 -28.42
CA VAL A 221 15.19 19.11 -27.37
C VAL A 221 13.77 18.81 -27.88
N ALA A 222 13.49 19.09 -29.15
CA ALA A 222 12.20 18.80 -29.78
C ALA A 222 11.90 17.29 -29.86
N GLN A 223 12.90 16.45 -30.18
CA GLN A 223 12.74 14.99 -30.17
C GLN A 223 12.45 14.47 -28.77
N ARG A 224 13.20 14.91 -27.76
CA ARG A 224 12.96 14.53 -26.35
C ARG A 224 11.58 14.93 -25.88
N LYS A 225 11.10 16.11 -26.26
CA LYS A 225 9.74 16.58 -25.97
C LYS A 225 8.67 15.69 -26.63
N LYS A 226 8.87 15.34 -27.90
CA LYS A 226 7.94 14.46 -28.65
C LYS A 226 7.89 13.05 -28.07
N GLU A 227 9.02 12.49 -27.65
CA GLU A 227 9.07 11.20 -26.95
C GLU A 227 8.29 11.27 -25.63
N ARG A 228 8.49 12.34 -24.86
CA ARG A 228 7.74 12.59 -23.62
C ARG A 228 6.23 12.62 -23.82
N GLU A 229 5.76 13.33 -24.84
CA GLU A 229 4.34 13.40 -25.18
C GLU A 229 3.76 12.02 -25.52
N ARG A 230 4.52 11.13 -26.17
CA ARG A 230 4.07 9.75 -26.45
C ARG A 230 3.91 8.93 -25.18
N TYR A 231 4.86 9.02 -24.25
CA TYR A 231 4.75 8.31 -22.97
C TYR A 231 3.53 8.79 -22.18
N PHE A 232 3.31 10.10 -22.14
CA PHE A 232 2.19 10.69 -21.40
C PHE A 232 0.85 10.33 -22.03
N ALA A 233 0.76 10.32 -23.36
CA ALA A 233 -0.45 9.87 -24.05
C ALA A 233 -0.78 8.41 -23.74
N HIS A 234 0.23 7.53 -23.72
CA HIS A 234 0.03 6.13 -23.36
C HIS A 234 -0.40 5.96 -21.89
N MET A 235 0.33 6.58 -20.96
CA MET A 235 0.05 6.47 -19.53
C MET A 235 -1.24 7.17 -19.10
N GLY A 236 -1.63 8.25 -19.78
CA GLY A 236 -2.86 9.00 -19.50
C GLY A 236 -4.15 8.24 -19.85
N GLY A 237 -4.06 7.20 -20.69
CA GLY A 237 -5.19 6.31 -20.98
C GLY A 237 -5.41 5.22 -19.93
N LEU A 238 -4.52 5.07 -18.95
CA LEU A 238 -4.65 4.04 -17.93
C LEU A 238 -5.70 4.40 -16.88
N PRO A 239 -6.39 3.40 -16.30
CA PRO A 239 -7.34 3.63 -15.22
C PRO A 239 -6.71 4.32 -14.01
N LEU A 240 -7.43 5.31 -13.47
CA LEU A 240 -7.12 5.97 -12.21
C LEU A 240 -7.35 4.98 -11.03
N PRO A 241 -6.61 5.11 -9.92
CA PRO A 241 -6.83 4.28 -8.74
C PRO A 241 -8.23 4.50 -8.15
N SER A 242 -8.75 3.49 -7.47
CA SER A 242 -10.02 3.60 -6.72
C SER A 242 -9.98 4.75 -5.70
N ALA A 243 -11.13 5.35 -5.44
CA ALA A 243 -11.28 6.46 -4.49
C ALA A 243 -10.57 6.19 -3.15
N GLY A 244 -9.92 7.20 -2.57
CA GLY A 244 -9.26 7.12 -1.26
C GLY A 244 -7.74 7.28 -1.25
N ARG A 245 -7.10 7.58 -2.39
CA ARG A 245 -5.69 8.01 -2.43
C ARG A 245 -5.58 9.49 -2.04
N PRO A 246 -4.76 9.86 -1.04
CA PRO A 246 -4.47 11.26 -0.74
C PRO A 246 -3.79 11.95 -1.92
N LEU A 247 -4.03 13.26 -2.11
CA LEU A 247 -3.25 14.02 -3.10
C LEU A 247 -1.78 13.97 -2.72
N PHE A 248 -0.89 13.88 -3.71
CA PHE A 248 0.54 13.78 -3.44
C PHE A 248 1.05 14.97 -2.63
N ASP A 249 0.52 16.17 -2.90
CA ASP A 249 0.91 17.39 -2.20
C ASP A 249 0.40 17.44 -0.74
N ASP A 250 -0.58 16.61 -0.38
CA ASP A 250 -1.05 16.44 1.01
C ASP A 250 -0.22 15.39 1.79
N LEU A 251 0.64 14.63 1.09
CA LEU A 251 1.49 13.64 1.73
C LEU A 251 2.57 14.32 2.57
N LYS A 252 2.86 13.72 3.72
CA LYS A 252 3.95 14.13 4.59
C LYS A 252 5.18 13.24 4.33
N PRO A 253 6.40 13.77 4.49
CA PRO A 253 7.62 13.02 4.18
C PRO A 253 7.81 11.83 5.13
N ILE A 254 8.14 10.65 4.62
CA ILE A 254 8.37 9.46 5.45
C ILE A 254 9.85 9.19 5.73
N ALA A 255 10.74 9.95 5.10
CA ALA A 255 12.17 9.92 5.36
C ALA A 255 12.84 11.17 4.82
N LYS A 256 14.03 11.46 5.33
CA LYS A 256 15.00 12.32 4.65
C LYS A 256 15.97 11.42 3.88
N LEU A 257 16.31 11.82 2.68
CA LEU A 257 17.19 11.07 1.79
C LEU A 257 18.58 10.96 2.43
N GLY A 258 19.16 9.76 2.38
CA GLY A 258 20.44 9.44 3.04
C GLY A 258 20.32 9.06 4.52
N SER A 259 19.14 9.19 5.14
CA SER A 259 18.93 8.75 6.54
C SER A 259 18.78 7.24 6.68
N TYR A 260 18.49 6.52 5.59
CA TYR A 260 18.29 5.08 5.65
C TYR A 260 18.92 4.36 4.45
N ASP A 261 19.68 3.30 4.75
CA ASP A 261 20.31 2.44 3.74
C ASP A 261 19.32 1.60 2.94
N TRP A 262 18.11 1.32 3.46
CA TRP A 262 17.13 0.48 2.77
C TRP A 262 16.49 1.15 1.54
N PHE A 263 16.67 2.46 1.35
CA PHE A 263 16.33 3.13 0.09
C PHE A 263 17.32 2.81 -1.05
N LYS A 264 18.37 2.02 -0.80
CA LYS A 264 19.24 1.50 -1.86
C LYS A 264 18.55 0.41 -2.71
N HIS A 265 17.40 -0.11 -2.28
CA HIS A 265 16.62 -1.06 -3.05
C HIS A 265 15.83 -0.39 -4.19
N ASP A 266 15.68 -1.11 -5.30
CA ASP A 266 15.35 -0.62 -6.65
C ASP A 266 14.12 0.30 -6.80
N ILE A 267 13.19 0.33 -5.84
CA ILE A 267 11.89 0.98 -6.01
C ILE A 267 11.89 2.44 -5.51
N ALA A 268 12.97 2.85 -4.80
CA ALA A 268 13.21 4.25 -4.46
C ALA A 268 13.88 4.99 -5.63
N MET A 269 13.06 5.52 -6.54
CA MET A 269 13.54 6.13 -7.79
C MET A 269 13.91 7.60 -7.58
N ARG A 270 15.05 7.85 -6.90
CA ARG A 270 15.60 9.20 -6.75
C ARG A 270 15.81 9.85 -8.12
N TRP A 271 15.08 10.92 -8.42
CA TRP A 271 15.25 11.77 -9.63
C TRP A 271 15.25 11.03 -10.98
N ARG A 272 14.69 9.81 -11.03
CA ARG A 272 14.62 8.95 -12.23
C ARG A 272 13.20 8.77 -12.74
N SER A 273 12.27 9.58 -12.24
CA SER A 273 10.85 9.43 -12.49
C SER A 273 10.22 10.76 -12.83
N VAL A 274 9.29 10.74 -13.78
CA VAL A 274 8.51 11.90 -14.19
C VAL A 274 7.03 11.59 -13.97
N TRP A 275 6.30 12.53 -13.37
CA TRP A 275 4.86 12.41 -13.19
C TRP A 275 4.14 12.68 -14.52
N CYS A 276 3.16 11.84 -14.86
CA CYS A 276 2.39 12.00 -16.09
C CYS A 276 1.39 13.17 -15.99
N ASP A 277 0.88 13.42 -14.79
CA ASP A 277 0.04 14.57 -14.47
C ASP A 277 0.74 15.44 -13.41
N ASN A 278 0.95 16.70 -13.76
CA ASN A 278 1.59 17.67 -12.88
C ASN A 278 0.75 17.98 -11.63
N ASN A 279 -0.58 17.90 -11.74
CA ASN A 279 -1.49 18.30 -10.68
C ASN A 279 -1.75 17.16 -9.70
N ALA A 280 -2.18 15.99 -10.19
CA ALA A 280 -2.55 14.89 -9.29
C ALA A 280 -1.42 13.92 -8.97
N ARG A 281 -0.31 13.93 -9.76
CA ARG A 281 0.85 13.03 -9.62
C ARG A 281 0.43 11.59 -9.36
N ILE A 282 -0.47 11.07 -10.20
CA ILE A 282 -1.08 9.75 -10.02
C ILE A 282 -0.18 8.69 -10.63
N HIS A 283 0.00 8.74 -11.95
CA HIS A 283 0.88 7.85 -12.70
C HIS A 283 2.26 8.50 -12.88
N ALA A 284 3.28 7.67 -12.96
CA ALA A 284 4.65 8.10 -13.21
C ALA A 284 5.27 7.28 -14.34
N ILE A 285 6.31 7.82 -14.96
CA ILE A 285 7.20 7.10 -15.86
C ILE A 285 8.55 7.05 -15.18
N VAL A 286 9.20 5.89 -15.20
CA VAL A 286 10.49 5.65 -14.59
C VAL A 286 11.49 5.27 -15.68
N PHE A 287 12.71 5.77 -15.51
CA PHE A 287 13.82 5.56 -16.42
C PHE A 287 14.90 4.74 -15.72
N ALA A 288 15.32 3.67 -16.38
CA ALA A 288 16.43 2.83 -15.94
C ALA A 288 17.49 2.77 -17.04
N PRO A 289 18.78 2.67 -16.71
CA PRO A 289 19.79 2.42 -17.74
C PRO A 289 19.50 1.08 -18.41
N THR A 290 19.69 0.99 -19.73
CA THR A 290 19.53 -0.28 -20.49
C THR A 290 20.57 -1.32 -20.11
N HIS A 291 21.75 -0.87 -19.68
CA HIS A 291 22.84 -1.74 -19.26
C HIS A 291 23.44 -1.23 -17.94
N VAL A 292 23.84 -2.16 -17.08
CA VAL A 292 24.57 -1.89 -15.84
C VAL A 292 25.94 -2.55 -15.89
N TYR A 293 26.88 -2.00 -15.15
CA TYR A 293 28.22 -2.54 -15.02
C TYR A 293 28.25 -3.56 -13.88
N SER A 294 28.40 -4.84 -14.23
CA SER A 294 28.54 -5.92 -13.26
C SER A 294 29.91 -5.82 -12.58
N GLY A 295 29.92 -5.34 -11.33
CA GLY A 295 31.12 -5.12 -10.53
C GLY A 295 32.07 -6.34 -10.40
N PRO A 296 31.58 -7.58 -10.22
CA PRO A 296 32.44 -8.76 -10.11
C PRO A 296 33.16 -9.14 -11.42
N ASP A 297 32.49 -8.95 -12.56
CA ASP A 297 32.98 -9.43 -13.87
C ASP A 297 33.62 -8.32 -14.72
N GLY A 298 33.47 -7.05 -14.29
CA GLY A 298 33.95 -5.89 -15.01
C GLY A 298 33.29 -5.70 -16.38
N ARG A 299 32.06 -6.21 -16.57
CA ARG A 299 31.36 -6.25 -17.86
C ARG A 299 30.03 -5.52 -17.80
N TRP A 300 29.66 -4.92 -18.93
CA TRP A 300 28.32 -4.38 -19.15
C TRP A 300 27.34 -5.52 -19.42
N VAL A 301 26.23 -5.53 -18.68
CA VAL A 301 25.13 -6.51 -18.83
C VAL A 301 23.81 -5.77 -18.97
N GLU A 302 22.84 -6.36 -19.68
CA GLU A 302 21.50 -5.78 -19.80
C GLU A 302 20.88 -5.62 -18.41
N ASN A 303 20.28 -4.46 -18.17
CA ASN A 303 19.63 -4.16 -16.91
C ASN A 303 18.23 -4.78 -16.87
N GLN A 304 18.07 -5.82 -16.05
CA GLN A 304 16.79 -6.51 -15.90
C GLN A 304 15.99 -6.08 -14.66
N SER A 305 16.47 -5.10 -13.87
CA SER A 305 15.88 -4.78 -12.57
C SER A 305 14.40 -4.40 -12.69
N MET A 306 14.06 -3.54 -13.64
CA MET A 306 12.67 -3.14 -13.91
C MET A 306 11.90 -4.17 -14.74
N GLY A 307 12.58 -4.89 -15.62
CA GLY A 307 11.99 -5.98 -16.42
C GLY A 307 11.38 -7.08 -15.55
N ALA A 308 11.99 -7.39 -14.40
CA ALA A 308 11.49 -8.39 -13.45
C ALA A 308 10.12 -8.04 -12.81
N TYR A 309 9.71 -6.77 -12.87
CA TYR A 309 8.41 -6.30 -12.39
C TYR A 309 7.36 -6.23 -13.50
N CYS A 310 7.78 -6.23 -14.78
CA CYS A 310 6.90 -6.20 -15.93
C CYS A 310 6.24 -7.58 -16.16
N GLY A 311 4.98 -7.57 -16.65
CA GLY A 311 4.34 -8.77 -17.21
C GLY A 311 3.74 -9.78 -16.22
N ARG A 312 3.69 -9.48 -14.91
CA ARG A 312 3.08 -10.37 -13.89
C ARG A 312 1.98 -9.72 -13.06
N GLY A 313 1.57 -8.50 -13.40
CA GLY A 313 0.66 -7.71 -12.54
C GLY A 313 1.22 -7.51 -11.12
N ARG A 314 2.56 -7.58 -10.97
CA ARG A 314 3.22 -7.44 -9.66
C ARG A 314 3.01 -6.01 -9.16
N LEU A 315 2.52 -5.93 -7.93
CA LEU A 315 2.38 -4.68 -7.20
C LEU A 315 3.71 -4.29 -6.59
N VAL A 316 4.07 -3.01 -6.73
CA VAL A 316 5.26 -2.42 -6.12
C VAL A 316 4.88 -1.20 -5.30
N GLU A 317 5.54 -1.01 -4.16
CA GLU A 317 5.36 0.17 -3.32
C GLU A 317 6.29 1.27 -3.78
N TYR A 318 5.74 2.38 -4.29
CA TYR A 318 6.54 3.43 -4.90
C TYR A 318 6.90 4.54 -3.90
N PHE A 319 8.19 4.86 -3.87
CA PHE A 319 8.76 5.91 -3.02
C PHE A 319 9.32 7.03 -3.88
N ALA A 320 8.66 8.17 -3.86
CA ALA A 320 9.03 9.32 -4.67
C ALA A 320 9.89 10.31 -3.87
N THR A 321 10.94 10.84 -4.50
CA THR A 321 11.71 11.95 -3.94
C THR A 321 11.02 13.28 -4.26
N GLY A 322 10.69 14.04 -3.22
CA GLY A 322 10.11 15.38 -3.34
C GLY A 322 11.14 16.49 -3.14
N ARG A 323 10.65 17.69 -2.82
CA ARG A 323 11.51 18.86 -2.57
C ARG A 323 12.38 18.64 -1.34
N LYS A 324 13.57 19.27 -1.31
CA LYS A 324 14.49 19.28 -0.15
C LYS A 324 14.96 17.89 0.30
N ASP A 325 15.15 16.97 -0.65
CA ASP A 325 15.66 15.62 -0.39
C ASP A 325 14.78 14.84 0.62
N PHE A 326 13.46 15.02 0.58
CA PHE A 326 12.53 14.19 1.32
C PHE A 326 11.99 13.06 0.46
N VAL A 327 11.68 11.94 1.10
CA VAL A 327 11.04 10.79 0.47
C VAL A 327 9.58 10.70 0.91
N TYR A 328 8.69 10.44 -0.04
CA TYR A 328 7.26 10.31 0.14
C TYR A 328 6.82 8.93 -0.34
N TYR A 329 5.88 8.31 0.37
CA TYR A 329 5.23 7.10 -0.10
C TYR A 329 4.10 7.47 -1.06
N ALA A 330 4.26 7.17 -2.34
CA ALA A 330 3.36 7.62 -3.40
C ALA A 330 2.15 6.69 -3.62
N GLY A 331 2.20 5.47 -3.06
CA GLY A 331 1.17 4.45 -3.17
C GLY A 331 1.68 3.12 -3.73
N THR A 332 0.74 2.26 -4.10
CA THR A 332 0.98 0.94 -4.69
C THR A 332 0.75 1.01 -6.20
N TYR A 333 1.68 0.47 -6.97
CA TYR A 333 1.77 0.63 -8.42
C TYR A 333 1.88 -0.71 -9.15
N VAL A 334 1.35 -0.77 -10.37
CA VAL A 334 1.65 -1.79 -11.37
C VAL A 334 2.68 -1.24 -12.34
N VAL A 335 3.71 -2.04 -12.64
CA VAL A 335 4.76 -1.69 -13.60
C VAL A 335 4.35 -2.16 -15.00
N HIS A 336 4.30 -1.21 -15.93
CA HIS A 336 4.02 -1.43 -17.34
C HIS A 336 5.32 -1.32 -18.15
N SER A 337 5.54 -2.30 -19.03
CA SER A 337 6.59 -2.15 -20.03
C SER A 337 6.14 -1.12 -21.05
N LEU A 338 7.02 -0.17 -21.40
CA LEU A 338 6.78 0.77 -22.49
C LEU A 338 7.59 0.40 -23.73
N ARG A 339 8.14 -0.82 -23.83
CA ARG A 339 8.95 -1.27 -24.99
C ARG A 339 8.18 -1.17 -26.31
N ASP A 340 6.86 -1.40 -26.29
CA ASP A 340 5.99 -1.29 -27.48
C ASP A 340 5.68 0.16 -27.86
N VAL A 341 5.84 1.10 -26.92
CA VAL A 341 5.65 2.54 -27.14
C VAL A 341 6.96 3.20 -27.56
N HIS A 342 8.06 2.76 -26.95
CA HIS A 342 9.41 3.22 -27.23
C HIS A 342 10.41 2.08 -26.99
N PRO A 343 11.19 1.70 -28.02
CA PRO A 343 12.18 0.63 -27.87
C PRO A 343 13.25 1.01 -26.83
N PRO A 344 13.86 0.02 -26.14
CA PRO A 344 15.04 0.25 -25.32
C PRO A 344 16.11 0.99 -26.13
N GLY A 345 16.85 1.89 -25.47
CA GLY A 345 17.83 2.72 -26.17
C GLY A 345 17.46 4.20 -26.26
N GLY A 346 16.40 4.63 -25.56
CA GLY A 346 15.96 6.01 -25.54
C GLY A 346 16.93 6.94 -24.82
N VAL A 347 16.89 8.21 -25.19
CA VAL A 347 17.69 9.25 -24.52
C VAL A 347 16.93 9.83 -23.35
N ILE A 348 17.69 10.18 -22.31
CA ILE A 348 17.15 10.68 -21.04
C ILE A 348 16.38 12.00 -21.30
N PRO A 349 15.11 12.09 -20.87
CA PRO A 349 14.34 13.34 -20.93
C PRO A 349 15.00 14.45 -20.11
N THR A 350 14.75 15.71 -20.50
CA THR A 350 15.40 16.87 -19.86
C THR A 350 14.98 17.09 -18.40
N ASP A 351 13.85 16.53 -17.97
CA ASP A 351 13.32 16.57 -16.61
C ASP A 351 13.78 15.38 -15.74
N VAL A 352 14.63 14.51 -16.29
CA VAL A 352 15.27 13.40 -15.57
C VAL A 352 16.75 13.72 -15.39
N SER A 353 17.30 13.41 -14.21
CA SER A 353 18.70 13.67 -13.92
C SER A 353 19.61 12.62 -14.56
N ASP A 354 20.47 13.03 -15.49
CA ASP A 354 21.52 12.18 -16.08
C ASP A 354 22.38 11.51 -14.99
N HIS A 355 22.74 12.27 -13.96
CA HIS A 355 23.51 11.75 -12.83
C HIS A 355 22.75 10.67 -12.05
N ALA A 356 21.45 10.82 -11.87
CA ALA A 356 20.65 9.80 -11.19
C ALA A 356 20.57 8.49 -11.97
N ILE A 357 20.53 8.56 -13.31
CA ILE A 357 20.63 7.38 -14.19
C ILE A 357 22.04 6.78 -14.14
N TYR A 358 23.08 7.61 -14.12
CA TYR A 358 24.47 7.18 -13.99
C TYR A 358 24.70 6.37 -12.71
N LEU A 359 24.21 6.83 -11.56
CA LEU A 359 24.37 6.10 -10.28
C LEU A 359 23.78 4.69 -10.30
N GLN A 360 22.90 4.38 -11.25
CA GLN A 360 22.26 3.08 -11.40
C GLN A 360 23.01 2.13 -12.32
N THR A 361 24.05 2.61 -13.02
CA THR A 361 24.92 1.72 -13.78
C THR A 361 25.84 0.91 -12.87
N GLY A 362 25.85 1.14 -11.56
CA GLY A 362 26.73 0.45 -10.61
C GLY A 362 28.19 0.92 -10.65
N LEU A 363 28.48 1.98 -11.41
CA LEU A 363 29.81 2.58 -11.48
C LEU A 363 30.02 3.62 -10.39
N ALA A 364 31.24 3.72 -9.88
CA ALA A 364 31.64 4.86 -9.05
C ALA A 364 31.73 6.14 -9.91
N GLU A 365 31.58 7.31 -9.30
CA GLU A 365 31.65 8.59 -10.03
C GLU A 365 33.02 8.83 -10.69
N SER A 366 34.09 8.30 -10.10
CA SER A 366 35.45 8.31 -10.67
C SER A 366 35.60 7.46 -11.93
N GLU A 367 34.63 6.59 -12.24
CA GLU A 367 34.70 5.62 -13.34
C GLU A 367 33.90 6.04 -14.59
N GLN A 368 33.50 7.32 -14.70
CA GLN A 368 32.72 7.83 -15.84
C GLN A 368 33.33 7.52 -17.21
N GLN A 369 34.65 7.38 -17.27
CA GLN A 369 35.38 7.03 -18.49
C GLN A 369 34.93 5.67 -19.07
N LYS A 370 34.53 4.71 -18.22
CA LYS A 370 34.02 3.39 -18.66
C LYS A 370 32.73 3.46 -19.47
N VAL A 371 31.93 4.52 -19.29
CA VAL A 371 30.72 4.76 -20.11
C VAL A 371 31.13 5.14 -21.53
N LYS A 372 32.18 5.95 -21.71
CA LYS A 372 32.68 6.36 -23.03
C LYS A 372 33.35 5.21 -23.79
N GLU A 373 33.91 4.26 -23.06
CA GLU A 373 34.54 3.05 -23.61
C GLU A 373 33.53 1.94 -23.89
N CYS A 374 32.29 2.09 -23.43
CA CYS A 374 31.24 1.08 -23.58
C CYS A 374 30.76 1.01 -25.04
N PRO A 375 30.83 -0.15 -25.71
CA PRO A 375 30.33 -0.31 -27.07
C PRO A 375 28.82 -0.03 -27.21
N PHE A 376 28.05 -0.19 -26.13
CA PHE A 376 26.60 0.09 -26.11
C PHE A 376 26.28 1.59 -26.06
N PHE A 377 27.27 2.43 -25.71
CA PHE A 377 27.14 3.88 -25.55
C PHE A 377 28.18 4.61 -26.42
N PRO A 378 28.13 4.47 -27.75
CA PRO A 378 29.20 4.98 -28.64
C PRO A 378 29.34 6.50 -28.65
N ASP A 379 28.34 7.24 -28.15
CA ASP A 379 28.37 8.69 -27.98
C ASP A 379 28.74 9.12 -26.55
N GLY A 380 29.05 8.15 -25.66
CA GLY A 380 29.35 8.35 -24.25
C GLY A 380 28.14 8.69 -23.39
N HIS A 381 26.91 8.47 -23.87
CA HIS A 381 25.68 8.72 -23.12
C HIS A 381 24.95 7.43 -22.77
N ILE A 382 24.62 7.27 -21.49
CA ILE A 382 23.86 6.12 -21.02
C ILE A 382 22.50 6.10 -21.70
N ARG A 383 22.18 4.96 -22.31
CA ARG A 383 20.87 4.72 -22.91
C ARG A 383 19.91 4.22 -21.85
N THR A 384 18.65 4.66 -21.94
CA THR A 384 17.62 4.29 -20.98
C THR A 384 16.52 3.44 -21.59
N GLU A 385 15.89 2.67 -20.72
CA GLU A 385 14.60 2.04 -20.93
C GLU A 385 13.57 2.72 -20.04
N CYS A 386 12.34 2.81 -20.53
CA CYS A 386 11.24 3.49 -19.87
C CYS A 386 10.19 2.49 -19.39
N PHE A 387 9.66 2.73 -18.19
CA PHE A 387 8.62 1.91 -17.58
C PHE A 387 7.49 2.81 -17.08
N GLY A 388 6.26 2.38 -17.32
CA GLY A 388 5.08 3.03 -16.78
C GLY A 388 4.81 2.56 -15.36
N LEU A 389 4.51 3.48 -14.45
CA LEU A 389 4.02 3.18 -13.12
C LEU A 389 2.55 3.62 -13.03
N GLN A 390 1.65 2.65 -13.07
CA GLN A 390 0.22 2.89 -12.86
C GLN A 390 -0.13 2.76 -11.38
N CYS A 391 -0.50 3.86 -10.72
CA CYS A 391 -1.06 3.80 -9.38
C CYS A 391 -2.37 3.02 -9.38
N VAL A 392 -2.44 1.98 -8.57
CA VAL A 392 -3.65 1.15 -8.40
C VAL A 392 -4.24 1.24 -7.00
N GLY A 393 -3.49 1.80 -6.04
CA GLY A 393 -3.97 1.95 -4.67
C GLY A 393 -3.00 2.71 -3.77
N PHE A 394 -3.34 2.78 -2.49
CA PHE A 394 -2.55 3.42 -1.46
C PHE A 394 -2.65 2.63 -0.15
N ASN A 395 -1.54 2.09 0.33
CA ASN A 395 -1.49 1.35 1.59
C ASN A 395 -1.40 2.32 2.77
N HIS A 396 -2.57 2.70 3.31
CA HIS A 396 -2.68 3.63 4.45
C HIS A 396 -1.94 3.15 5.70
N GLU A 397 -1.93 1.84 5.94
CA GLU A 397 -1.27 1.26 7.10
C GLU A 397 0.26 1.34 6.98
N LEU A 398 0.80 0.98 5.80
CA LEU A 398 2.23 1.15 5.52
C LEU A 398 2.65 2.62 5.64
N TYR A 399 1.87 3.54 5.07
CA TYR A 399 2.12 4.97 5.17
C TYR A 399 2.16 5.44 6.64
N ARG A 400 1.17 5.03 7.44
CA ARG A 400 1.08 5.34 8.87
C ARG A 400 2.32 4.86 9.62
N VAL A 401 2.71 3.60 9.45
CA VAL A 401 3.88 3.01 10.13
C VAL A 401 5.18 3.71 9.73
N LEU A 402 5.36 4.00 8.44
CA LEU A 402 6.55 4.72 7.95
C LEU A 402 6.61 6.15 8.50
N ARG A 403 5.46 6.84 8.56
CA ARG A 403 5.35 8.18 9.16
C ARG A 403 5.67 8.18 10.65
N GLU A 404 5.07 7.28 11.42
CA GLU A 404 5.32 7.17 12.86
C GLU A 404 6.80 6.91 13.17
N ARG A 405 7.43 6.04 12.38
CA ARG A 405 8.87 5.78 12.49
C ARG A 405 9.69 7.05 12.22
N TYR A 406 9.38 7.77 11.15
CA TYR A 406 10.10 8.99 10.79
C TYR A 406 9.96 10.09 11.86
N GLU A 407 8.76 10.27 12.41
CA GLU A 407 8.48 11.23 13.48
C GLU A 407 9.25 10.88 14.75
N ARG A 408 9.33 9.58 15.09
CA ARG A 408 10.14 9.07 16.21
C ARG A 408 11.62 9.35 16.01
N ASP A 409 12.15 9.04 14.82
CA ASP A 409 13.58 9.14 14.53
C ASP A 409 14.06 10.60 14.43
N THR A 410 13.19 11.52 14.01
CA THR A 410 13.54 12.94 13.86
C THR A 410 13.22 13.79 15.10
N GLY A 411 12.55 13.22 16.11
CA GLY A 411 12.05 13.98 17.26
C GLY A 411 10.99 15.01 16.88
N VAL A 412 10.52 15.01 15.63
CA VAL A 412 9.34 15.74 15.17
C VAL A 412 8.13 14.93 15.63
N ALA A 413 7.97 14.78 16.94
CA ALA A 413 6.79 14.17 17.52
C ALA A 413 5.58 14.99 17.05
N SER A 414 4.57 14.30 16.52
CA SER A 414 3.37 14.94 16.02
C SER A 414 2.76 15.83 17.11
N THR A 415 2.83 17.15 16.92
CA THR A 415 2.02 18.12 17.68
C THR A 415 0.54 18.03 17.31
N LEU A 416 0.17 17.12 16.40
CA LEU A 416 -1.18 16.96 15.88
C LEU A 416 -2.04 15.99 16.71
N ASP A 417 -1.45 15.04 17.44
CA ASP A 417 -2.25 14.08 18.23
C ASP A 417 -2.51 14.52 19.69
N ALA A 418 -1.82 15.57 20.15
CA ALA A 418 -2.13 16.25 21.41
C ALA A 418 -3.37 17.17 21.30
N GLY A 419 -3.80 17.52 20.08
CA GLY A 419 -4.94 18.41 19.82
C GLY A 419 -6.29 17.73 19.71
N THR A 420 -6.33 16.44 19.32
CA THR A 420 -7.61 15.75 19.04
C THR A 420 -8.16 14.99 20.25
N LYS A 421 -7.31 14.58 21.20
CA LYS A 421 -7.78 14.01 22.48
C LYS A 421 -8.25 15.03 23.52
N ARG A 422 -8.03 16.34 23.33
CA ARG A 422 -8.60 17.38 24.22
C ARG A 422 -9.98 17.88 23.81
N LYS A 423 -10.45 17.61 22.58
CA LYS A 423 -11.78 18.06 22.13
C LYS A 423 -12.94 17.07 22.36
N ALA A 424 -12.67 15.86 22.86
CA ALA A 424 -13.71 14.91 23.26
C ALA A 424 -13.99 14.91 24.78
N GLY A 425 -13.33 15.78 25.55
CA GLY A 425 -13.51 15.91 27.01
C GLY A 425 -13.79 17.33 27.51
N GLU A 426 -13.87 18.33 26.63
CA GLU A 426 -14.17 19.72 26.95
C GLU A 426 -15.31 20.27 26.07
N GLU A 427 -16.43 19.55 26.01
CA GLU A 427 -17.74 20.23 26.03
C GLU A 427 -18.12 20.43 27.51
N GLY A 428 -17.28 21.18 28.21
CA GLY A 428 -17.69 21.83 29.44
C GLY A 428 -18.78 22.82 29.06
N LEU A 429 -20.02 22.50 29.42
CA LEU A 429 -21.06 23.50 29.57
C LEU A 429 -20.44 24.67 30.35
N ASP A 430 -20.33 25.80 29.67
CA ASP A 430 -19.90 27.09 30.20
C ASP A 430 -20.46 27.25 31.62
N GLU A 431 -19.60 27.24 32.65
CA GLU A 431 -20.01 27.33 34.06
C GLU A 431 -20.87 28.58 34.32
N ARG A 432 -20.81 29.58 33.43
CA ARG A 432 -21.72 30.72 33.43
C ARG A 432 -23.16 30.33 33.08
N LYS A 433 -23.37 29.49 32.06
CA LYS A 433 -24.71 28.97 31.71
C LYS A 433 -25.29 28.10 32.82
N ILE A 434 -24.47 27.34 33.55
CA ILE A 434 -24.93 26.54 34.70
C ILE A 434 -25.27 27.45 35.89
N LYS A 435 -24.52 28.53 36.12
CA LYS A 435 -24.86 29.53 37.15
C LYS A 435 -26.12 30.32 36.83
N ASP A 436 -26.33 30.68 35.57
CA ASP A 436 -27.50 31.44 35.14
C ASP A 436 -28.78 30.58 35.22
N ILE A 437 -28.71 29.30 34.82
CA ILE A 437 -29.83 28.35 34.97
C ILE A 437 -30.16 28.08 36.45
N LYS A 438 -29.15 27.97 37.33
CA LYS A 438 -29.39 27.82 38.77
C LYS A 438 -30.02 29.06 39.40
N ARG A 439 -29.73 30.25 38.87
CA ARG A 439 -30.29 31.52 39.35
C ARG A 439 -31.72 31.77 38.85
N GLU A 440 -32.15 31.09 37.79
CA GLU A 440 -33.54 31.12 37.31
C GLU A 440 -34.43 30.04 37.96
N LEU A 441 -33.84 29.06 38.64
CA LEU A 441 -34.55 27.96 39.32
C LEU A 441 -34.66 28.13 40.85
N GLU A 442 -33.93 29.09 41.43
CA GLU A 442 -34.09 29.60 42.80
C GLU A 442 -34.92 30.88 42.78
#